data_AF-A0A7Y6XQ44-F1
#
_entry.id   AF-A0A7Y6XQ44-F1
#
_cell.length_a   1.000
_cell.length_b   1.000
_cell.length_c   1.000
_cell.angle_alpha   90.00
_cell.angle_beta   90.00
_cell.angle_gamma   90.00
#
_symmetry.space_group_name_H-M   'P 1'
#
loop_
_entity.id
_entity.type
_entity.pdbx_description
1 polymer ?
#
loop_
_entity_poly.entity_id
_entity_poly.type
_entity_poly.pdbx_seq_one_letter_code
_entity_poly.pdbx_strand_id
1 'polypeptide(L)'
;NHQIDHQMHSISAAAAFPLSFGIATEFQAQKVAQTLETELLKDGGLLTTNFESGQQWDAPNGWAPLQWMAIWGLRNYGLESLAQKIKERWVALNIKVFENTGKLMEKYNVMDTSLLSGGGEYPVQDGFGWTNGVLLKLLKSN
;
A
#
# COMPACT_ATOMS: atom_id res chain seq x y z
N ASN A 1 -33.57 -14.09 -7.41
CA ASN A 1 -32.88 -13.29 -8.44
C ASN A 1 -31.74 -12.46 -7.84
N HIS A 2 -30.77 -13.09 -7.16
CA HIS A 2 -29.51 -12.42 -6.83
C HIS A 2 -28.47 -12.93 -7.82
N GLN A 3 -28.10 -12.09 -8.78
CA GLN A 3 -26.92 -12.32 -9.62
C GLN A 3 -25.68 -12.21 -8.73
N ILE A 4 -25.11 -13.37 -8.40
CA ILE A 4 -23.78 -13.50 -7.83
C ILE A 4 -22.82 -13.52 -9.02
N ASP A 5 -22.51 -12.37 -9.63
CA ASP A 5 -21.50 -12.33 -10.70
C ASP A 5 -20.95 -10.92 -11.02
N HIS A 6 -20.84 -10.08 -9.99
CA HIS A 6 -20.12 -8.81 -10.13
C HIS A 6 -18.87 -8.85 -9.24
N GLN A 7 -17.90 -9.68 -9.65
CA GLN A 7 -16.53 -9.51 -9.16
C GLN A 7 -16.03 -8.16 -9.67
N MET A 8 -15.57 -7.30 -8.76
CA MET A 8 -14.97 -6.03 -9.12
C MET A 8 -13.77 -6.28 -10.04
N HIS A 9 -13.73 -5.64 -11.21
CA HIS A 9 -12.63 -5.80 -12.16
C HIS A 9 -11.30 -5.21 -11.64
N SER A 10 -11.34 -4.38 -10.60
CA SER A 10 -10.15 -3.79 -10.01
C SER A 10 -9.57 -4.65 -8.89
N ILE A 11 -8.25 -4.72 -8.86
CA ILE A 11 -7.48 -5.36 -7.80
C ILE A 11 -7.24 -4.33 -6.71
N SER A 12 -7.43 -4.72 -5.45
CA SER A 12 -7.20 -3.87 -4.27
C SER A 12 -6.13 -4.45 -3.35
N ALA A 13 -5.33 -3.58 -2.73
CA ALA A 13 -4.37 -3.97 -1.70
C ALA A 13 -5.02 -4.62 -0.46
N ALA A 14 -6.35 -4.50 -0.31
CA ALA A 14 -7.12 -5.25 0.68
C ALA A 14 -6.95 -6.79 0.53
N ALA A 15 -6.53 -7.28 -0.63
CA ALA A 15 -6.17 -8.68 -0.85
C ALA A 15 -5.08 -9.21 0.10
N ALA A 16 -4.29 -8.33 0.74
CA ALA A 16 -3.27 -8.69 1.72
C ALA A 16 -3.82 -9.05 3.12
N PHE A 17 -5.08 -8.70 3.43
CA PHE A 17 -5.63 -8.89 4.78
C PHE A 17 -5.70 -10.36 5.21
N PRO A 18 -6.16 -11.31 4.37
CA PRO A 18 -6.12 -12.73 4.71
C PRO A 18 -4.72 -13.24 5.07
N LEU A 19 -3.65 -12.70 4.46
CA LEU A 19 -2.27 -13.06 4.79
C LEU A 19 -1.88 -12.47 6.16
N SER A 20 -2.29 -11.24 6.46
CA SER A 20 -1.97 -10.59 7.74
C SER A 20 -2.52 -11.35 8.95
N PHE A 21 -3.68 -11.98 8.79
CA PHE A 21 -4.36 -12.72 9.86
C PHE A 21 -4.18 -14.24 9.79
N GLY A 22 -3.31 -14.74 8.90
CA GLY A 22 -3.01 -16.18 8.80
C GLY A 22 -4.19 -17.03 8.30
N ILE A 23 -5.11 -16.43 7.53
CA ILE A 23 -6.34 -17.08 7.03
C ILE A 23 -6.07 -17.83 5.71
N ALA A 24 -5.17 -17.30 4.88
CA ALA A 24 -4.88 -17.87 3.58
C ALA A 24 -4.07 -19.19 3.68
N THR A 25 -4.19 -20.04 2.67
CA THR A 25 -3.22 -21.13 2.46
C THR A 25 -1.91 -20.59 1.88
N GLU A 26 -0.82 -21.36 1.97
CA GLU A 26 0.45 -21.03 1.32
C GLU A 26 0.28 -20.77 -0.19
N PHE A 27 -0.51 -21.61 -0.88
CA PHE A 27 -0.79 -21.43 -2.30
C PHE A 27 -1.53 -20.12 -2.59
N GLN A 28 -2.53 -19.77 -1.76
CA GLN A 28 -3.24 -18.50 -1.89
C GLN A 28 -2.32 -17.32 -1.60
N ALA A 29 -1.45 -17.41 -0.60
CA ALA A 29 -0.48 -16.36 -0.26
C ALA A 29 0.48 -16.08 -1.43
N GLN A 30 1.00 -17.12 -2.08
CA GLN A 30 1.83 -16.99 -3.28
C GLN A 30 1.09 -16.27 -4.42
N LYS A 31 -0.18 -16.61 -4.65
CA LYS A 31 -1.00 -15.95 -5.68
C LYS A 31 -1.29 -14.49 -5.35
N VAL A 32 -1.65 -14.20 -4.10
CA VAL A 32 -1.84 -12.82 -3.64
C VAL A 32 -0.55 -12.02 -3.81
N ALA A 33 0.60 -12.57 -3.41
CA ALA A 33 1.88 -11.90 -3.55
C ALA A 33 2.24 -11.59 -5.00
N GLN A 34 2.04 -12.56 -5.91
CA GLN A 34 2.21 -12.34 -7.34
C GLN A 34 1.33 -11.20 -7.85
N THR A 35 0.04 -11.20 -7.48
CA THR A 35 -0.91 -10.14 -7.87
C THR A 35 -0.53 -8.78 -7.29
N LEU A 36 -0.11 -8.70 -6.02
CA LEU A 36 0.37 -7.45 -5.41
C LEU A 36 1.58 -6.90 -6.16
N GLU A 37 2.54 -7.76 -6.52
CA GLU A 37 3.74 -7.35 -7.24
C GLU A 37 3.45 -6.90 -8.67
N THR A 38 2.59 -7.62 -9.41
CA THR A 38 2.34 -7.31 -10.83
C THR A 38 1.38 -6.14 -11.01
N GLU A 39 0.33 -6.06 -10.19
CA GLU A 39 -0.76 -5.10 -10.39
C GLU A 39 -0.56 -3.81 -9.59
N LEU A 40 -0.05 -3.91 -8.35
CA LEU A 40 -0.13 -2.80 -7.39
C LEU A 40 1.22 -2.19 -7.01
N LEU A 41 2.32 -2.93 -7.09
CA LEU A 41 3.64 -2.42 -6.70
C LEU A 41 4.17 -1.40 -7.71
N LYS A 42 4.41 -0.18 -7.23
CA LYS A 42 5.00 0.95 -7.95
C LYS A 42 6.21 1.47 -7.20
N ASP A 43 6.87 2.50 -7.73
CA ASP A 43 8.15 2.99 -7.21
C ASP A 43 8.06 3.55 -5.79
N GLY A 44 6.88 4.04 -5.41
CA GLY A 44 6.59 4.54 -4.07
C GLY A 44 6.01 3.53 -3.08
N GLY A 45 5.75 2.28 -3.49
CA GLY A 45 5.02 1.28 -2.69
C GLY A 45 3.80 0.74 -3.42
N LEU A 46 2.83 0.18 -2.68
CA LEU A 46 1.61 -0.38 -3.25
C LEU A 46 0.55 0.70 -3.51
N LEU A 47 -0.11 0.61 -4.66
CA LEU A 47 -1.36 1.28 -4.94
C LEU A 47 -2.50 0.77 -4.04
N THR A 48 -3.49 1.62 -3.79
CA THR A 48 -4.74 1.20 -3.14
C THR A 48 -5.53 0.24 -4.02
N THR A 49 -5.70 0.61 -5.28
CA THR A 49 -6.25 -0.24 -6.35
C THR A 49 -5.50 0.02 -7.66
N ASN A 50 -5.69 -0.84 -8.66
CA ASN A 50 -5.17 -0.61 -10.02
C ASN A 50 -6.09 0.26 -10.90
N PHE A 51 -7.05 0.99 -10.30
CA PHE A 51 -8.04 1.78 -11.04
C PHE A 51 -7.92 3.27 -10.70
N GLU A 52 -7.86 4.14 -11.71
CA GLU A 52 -7.77 5.60 -11.54
C GLU A 52 -9.16 6.24 -11.62
N SER A 53 -9.89 6.25 -10.50
CA SER A 53 -11.24 6.83 -10.42
C SER A 53 -11.26 8.33 -10.12
N GLY A 54 -10.13 8.90 -9.68
CA GLY A 54 -10.05 10.23 -9.07
C GLY A 54 -10.41 10.27 -7.58
N GLN A 55 -10.86 9.15 -7.00
CA GLN A 55 -11.12 9.02 -5.57
C GLN A 55 -9.83 8.82 -4.76
N GLN A 56 -9.89 9.05 -3.45
CA GLN A 56 -8.70 8.98 -2.59
C GLN A 56 -8.16 7.56 -2.39
N TRP A 57 -9.07 6.58 -2.38
CA TRP A 57 -8.78 5.16 -2.13
C TRP A 57 -8.65 4.36 -3.43
N ASP A 58 -7.98 4.94 -4.40
CA ASP A 58 -7.76 4.38 -5.73
C ASP A 58 -6.40 4.86 -6.26
N ALA A 59 -5.97 4.37 -7.42
CA ALA A 59 -4.75 4.87 -8.05
C ALA A 59 -4.86 6.39 -8.31
N PRO A 60 -3.75 7.15 -8.15
CA PRO A 60 -2.37 6.70 -7.92
C PRO A 60 -1.96 6.62 -6.43
N ASN A 61 -2.92 6.68 -5.50
CA ASN A 61 -2.64 6.85 -4.09
C ASN A 61 -2.27 5.53 -3.38
N GLY A 62 -1.27 5.59 -2.52
CA GLY A 62 -0.92 4.57 -1.54
C GLY A 62 -1.08 5.09 -0.10
N TRP A 63 -1.50 4.20 0.80
CA TRP A 63 -1.80 4.53 2.20
C TRP A 63 -1.00 3.65 3.15
N ALA A 64 -0.48 4.25 4.22
CA ALA A 64 0.40 3.56 5.18
C ALA A 64 -0.21 2.27 5.76
N PRO A 65 -1.51 2.20 6.14
CA PRO A 65 -2.11 0.97 6.64
C PRO A 65 -2.06 -0.17 5.63
N LEU A 66 -2.28 0.10 4.34
CA LEU A 66 -2.26 -0.92 3.30
C LEU A 66 -0.85 -1.44 3.04
N GLN A 67 0.16 -0.58 3.10
CA GLN A 67 1.56 -1.01 3.04
C GLN A 67 1.89 -1.93 4.21
N TRP A 68 1.47 -1.54 5.42
CA TRP A 68 1.74 -2.33 6.62
C TRP A 68 1.08 -3.71 6.56
N MET A 69 -0.20 -3.79 6.17
CA MET A 69 -0.90 -5.06 6.04
C MET A 69 -0.24 -5.96 4.99
N ALA A 70 0.18 -5.42 3.85
CA ALA A 70 0.92 -6.20 2.86
C ALA A 70 2.25 -6.71 3.40
N ILE A 71 3.08 -5.85 4.01
CA ILE A 71 4.39 -6.24 4.55
C ILE A 71 4.22 -7.30 5.65
N TRP A 72 3.31 -7.08 6.59
CA TRP A 72 3.05 -8.01 7.68
C TRP A 72 2.52 -9.35 7.17
N GLY A 73 1.52 -9.32 6.28
CA GLY A 73 0.94 -10.52 5.70
C GLY A 73 1.96 -11.34 4.91
N LEU A 74 2.76 -10.70 4.05
CA LEU A 74 3.80 -11.40 3.29
C LEU A 74 4.83 -12.06 4.22
N ARG A 75 5.21 -11.39 5.31
CA ARG A 75 6.14 -11.93 6.32
C ARG A 75 5.60 -13.15 7.04
N ASN A 76 4.31 -13.18 7.36
CA ASN A 76 3.67 -14.35 7.99
C ASN A 76 3.77 -15.63 7.13
N TYR A 77 3.97 -15.48 5.81
CA TYR A 77 4.09 -16.58 4.85
C TYR A 77 5.51 -16.72 4.27
N GLY A 78 6.52 -16.13 4.90
CA GLY A 78 7.92 -16.24 4.48
C GLY A 78 8.27 -15.54 3.16
N LEU A 79 7.40 -14.66 2.66
CA LEU A 79 7.56 -13.93 1.40
C LEU A 79 8.40 -12.64 1.58
N GLU A 80 9.57 -12.77 2.20
CA GLU A 80 10.36 -11.63 2.68
C GLU A 80 10.86 -10.73 1.54
N SER A 81 11.20 -11.30 0.38
CA SER A 81 11.73 -10.53 -0.75
C SER A 81 10.76 -9.44 -1.21
N LEU A 82 9.47 -9.77 -1.34
CA LEU A 82 8.46 -8.79 -1.75
C LEU A 82 8.12 -7.84 -0.60
N ALA A 83 8.04 -8.35 0.63
CA ALA A 83 7.80 -7.52 1.81
C ALA A 83 8.87 -6.43 1.98
N GLN A 84 10.14 -6.80 1.82
CA GLN A 84 11.28 -5.89 1.90
C GLN A 84 11.25 -4.86 0.76
N LYS A 85 10.93 -5.28 -0.47
CA LYS A 85 10.80 -4.36 -1.62
C LYS A 85 9.70 -3.31 -1.41
N ILE A 86 8.55 -3.70 -0.86
CA ILE A 86 7.47 -2.75 -0.51
C ILE A 86 7.94 -1.79 0.60
N LYS A 87 8.58 -2.33 1.65
CA LYS A 87 9.13 -1.54 2.76
C LYS A 87 10.11 -0.48 2.27
N GLU A 88 11.11 -0.86 1.49
CA GLU A 88 12.16 0.04 1.01
C GLU A 88 11.60 1.19 0.19
N ARG A 89 10.70 0.88 -0.76
CA ARG A 89 10.06 1.89 -1.62
C ARG A 89 9.20 2.86 -0.82
N TRP A 90 8.38 2.34 0.10
CA TRP A 90 7.54 3.17 0.95
C TRP A 90 8.37 4.07 1.88
N VAL A 91 9.37 3.50 2.55
CA VAL A 91 10.25 4.26 3.46
C VAL A 91 11.00 5.36 2.70
N ALA A 92 11.56 5.05 1.53
CA ALA A 92 12.26 6.03 0.70
C ALA A 92 11.35 7.20 0.29
N LEU A 93 10.11 6.92 -0.13
CA LEU A 93 9.15 7.96 -0.47
C LEU A 93 8.79 8.85 0.72
N ASN A 94 8.53 8.25 1.89
CA ASN A 94 8.21 9.01 3.10
C ASN A 94 9.37 9.91 3.52
N ILE A 95 10.61 9.41 3.51
CA ILE A 95 11.81 10.19 3.84
C ILE A 95 11.97 11.35 2.85
N LYS A 96 11.92 11.07 1.54
CA LYS A 96 12.04 12.10 0.49
C LYS A 96 11.03 13.23 0.68
N VAL A 97 9.77 12.90 0.93
CA VAL A 97 8.72 13.92 1.13
C VAL A 97 8.93 14.67 2.44
N PHE A 98 9.35 14.00 3.50
CA PHE A 98 9.68 14.65 4.77
C PHE A 98 10.87 15.62 4.62
N GLU A 99 11.92 15.23 3.92
CA GLU A 99 13.07 16.10 3.64
C GLU A 99 12.68 17.33 2.81
N ASN A 100 11.77 17.18 1.84
CA ASN A 100 11.33 18.26 0.97
C ASN A 100 10.33 19.23 1.63
N THR A 101 9.52 18.74 2.57
CA THR A 101 8.35 19.50 3.08
C THR A 101 8.40 19.76 4.59
N GLY A 102 9.26 19.05 5.32
CA GLY A 102 9.28 19.00 6.78
C GLY A 102 8.12 18.22 7.41
N LYS A 103 7.31 17.51 6.60
CA LYS A 103 6.05 16.89 7.03
C LYS A 103 5.88 15.48 6.46
N LEU A 104 5.13 14.65 7.19
CA LEU A 104 4.61 13.38 6.68
C LEU A 104 3.16 13.57 6.28
N MET A 105 2.76 12.94 5.18
CA MET A 105 1.43 13.10 4.59
C MET A 105 0.50 11.95 4.99
N GLU A 106 -0.80 12.18 4.87
CA GLU A 106 -1.84 11.17 5.06
C GLU A 106 -1.71 9.99 4.07
N LYS A 107 -1.43 10.30 2.81
CA LYS A 107 -1.30 9.38 1.67
C LYS A 107 -0.24 9.90 0.70
N TYR A 108 0.17 9.08 -0.25
CA TYR A 108 1.25 9.42 -1.19
C TYR A 108 0.92 8.97 -2.62
N ASN A 109 1.38 9.72 -3.62
CA ASN A 109 1.39 9.24 -5.00
C ASN A 109 2.52 8.22 -5.12
N VAL A 110 2.17 6.95 -5.32
CA VAL A 110 3.16 5.87 -5.39
C VAL A 110 3.60 5.55 -6.82
N MET A 111 2.92 6.09 -7.83
CA MET A 111 3.28 5.95 -9.25
C MET A 111 4.33 6.99 -9.65
N ASP A 112 4.11 8.25 -9.31
CA ASP A 112 5.04 9.34 -9.56
C ASP A 112 5.51 9.94 -8.22
N THR A 113 6.69 9.51 -7.80
CA THR A 113 7.30 9.93 -6.52
C THR A 113 7.81 11.37 -6.53
N SER A 114 7.71 12.09 -7.66
CA SER A 114 8.03 13.53 -7.73
C SER A 114 6.83 14.41 -7.37
N LEU A 115 5.61 13.86 -7.43
CA LEU A 115 4.37 14.59 -7.18
C LEU A 115 3.87 14.39 -5.75
N LEU A 116 3.24 15.43 -5.21
CA LEU A 116 2.41 15.28 -4.01
C LEU A 116 1.13 14.51 -4.38
N SER A 117 0.61 13.71 -3.45
CA SER A 117 -0.68 13.05 -3.64
C SER A 117 -1.84 14.05 -3.69
N GLY A 118 -2.92 13.67 -4.37
CA GLY A 118 -4.15 14.46 -4.47
C GLY A 118 -5.41 13.60 -4.50
N GLY A 119 -6.51 14.17 -5.01
CA GLY A 119 -7.80 13.50 -5.19
C GLY A 119 -8.69 13.49 -3.95
N GLY A 120 -10.00 13.35 -4.19
CA GLY A 120 -11.09 13.37 -3.21
C GLY A 120 -11.62 14.74 -2.81
N GLU A 121 -12.48 14.73 -1.78
CA GLU A 121 -13.33 15.88 -1.40
C GLU A 121 -12.61 17.03 -0.69
N TYR A 122 -11.39 16.80 -0.15
CA TYR A 122 -10.67 17.79 0.67
C TYR A 122 -9.15 17.75 0.46
N PRO A 123 -8.44 18.85 0.79
CA PRO A 123 -6.98 18.89 0.75
C PRO A 123 -6.32 17.84 1.64
N VAL A 124 -5.15 17.37 1.22
CA VAL A 124 -4.31 16.42 2.00
C VAL A 124 -3.97 17.02 3.37
N GLN A 125 -4.05 16.19 4.41
CA GLN A 125 -3.76 16.60 5.78
C GLN A 125 -2.28 16.41 6.15
N ASP A 126 -1.77 17.36 6.94
CA ASP A 126 -0.40 17.41 7.42
C ASP A 126 -0.22 16.62 8.72
N GLY A 127 0.77 15.74 8.75
CA GLY A 127 1.01 14.86 9.90
C GLY A 127 -0.11 13.84 10.05
N PHE A 128 0.24 12.55 10.09
CA PHE A 128 -0.81 11.54 10.16
C PHE A 128 -0.41 10.34 11.00
N GLY A 129 -1.25 10.00 11.99
CA GLY A 129 -0.94 9.02 13.02
C GLY A 129 -0.50 7.67 12.46
N TRP A 130 -1.21 7.15 11.44
CA TRP A 130 -0.80 5.89 10.80
C TRP A 130 0.52 6.01 10.03
N THR A 131 0.81 7.16 9.41
CA THR A 131 1.98 7.30 8.54
C THR A 131 3.21 7.30 9.42
N ASN A 132 3.15 8.08 10.50
CA ASN A 132 4.17 8.14 11.52
C ASN A 132 4.39 6.76 12.16
N GLY A 133 3.31 6.10 12.58
CA GLY A 133 3.38 4.79 13.24
C GLY A 133 3.96 3.70 12.35
N VAL A 134 3.49 3.60 11.10
CA VAL A 134 3.98 2.61 10.13
C VAL A 134 5.44 2.88 9.77
N LEU A 135 5.81 4.13 9.47
CA LEU A 135 7.19 4.49 9.15
C LEU A 135 8.13 4.13 10.31
N LEU A 136 7.78 4.51 11.55
CA LEU A 136 8.56 4.18 12.74
C LEU A 136 8.70 2.67 12.93
N LYS A 137 7.63 1.90 12.71
CA LYS A 137 7.66 0.43 12.81
C LYS A 137 8.59 -0.17 11.75
N LEU A 138 8.54 0.32 10.52
CA LEU A 138 9.36 -0.17 9.42
C LEU A 138 10.85 0.16 9.59
N LEU A 139 11.17 1.35 10.10
CA LEU A 139 12.55 1.75 10.38
C LEU A 139 13.19 0.94 11.53
N LYS A 140 12.40 0.49 12.50
CA LYS A 140 12.87 -0.33 13.62
C LYS A 140 13.04 -1.82 13.31
N SER A 141 12.38 -2.29 12.25
CA SER A 141 12.36 -3.71 11.90
C SER A 141 13.48 -3.95 10.89
N ASN A 142 14.66 -4.38 11.37
CA ASN A 142 15.76 -4.84 10.51
C ASN A 142 15.38 -6.16 9.85
#